data_AF-A0A120FRZ1-F1
#
_entry.id   AF-A0A120FRZ1-F1
#
_cell.length_a   1.000
_cell.length_b   1.000
_cell.length_c   1.000
_cell.angle_alpha   90.00
_cell.angle_beta   90.00
_cell.angle_gamma   90.00
#
_symmetry.space_group_name_H-M   'P 1'
#
loop_
_entity.id
_entity.type
_entity.pdbx_description
1 polymer ?
#
loop_
_entity_poly.entity_id
_entity_poly.type
_entity_poly.pdbx_seq_one_letter_code
_entity_poly.pdbx_strand_id
1 'polypeptide(L)'
;MAYLAPSEFVTKMVDAGESKIFMSTRDTVIRAYMAGAILALAAWFAVTINVNTGQPIIGALLFPVGFVMLYLLGFDLLTGVFVLSPLALLDKRPGVTLGGVLRNWGLVFVGNFAGALTVAFMMAFVTTFGFTQDPDKVGMTIGNIGESRTLGYAAHGAAGMATLFIRGMLCNWMVSTGVVGAMISTTVPGKVIAMWMPILVFFYMVFEHSVVNMFLFPSGLMLHAKFSILDYLIWNEIPTVLGNLAGGIAFTGLTLYTTHVKTKPSRERLAA
;
A
#
# COMPACT_ATOMS: atom_id res chain seq x y z
N MET A 1 -16.63 -24.70 -4.53
CA MET A 1 -16.32 -23.77 -5.64
C MET A 1 -15.08 -22.95 -5.28
N ALA A 2 -14.15 -22.75 -6.23
CA ALA A 2 -12.86 -22.08 -6.00
C ALA A 2 -12.87 -20.56 -6.30
N TYR A 3 -14.01 -20.05 -6.76
CA TYR A 3 -14.26 -18.66 -7.18
C TYR A 3 -15.51 -18.13 -6.46
N LEU A 4 -15.46 -16.87 -6.05
CA LEU A 4 -16.55 -16.12 -5.45
C LEU A 4 -16.96 -15.00 -6.42
N ALA A 5 -18.26 -14.89 -6.69
CA ALA A 5 -18.77 -13.82 -7.54
C ALA A 5 -18.64 -12.45 -6.84
N PRO A 6 -18.58 -11.32 -7.58
CA PRO A 6 -18.55 -9.99 -6.98
C PRO A 6 -19.66 -9.72 -5.96
N SER A 7 -20.88 -10.18 -6.22
CA SER A 7 -21.99 -10.10 -5.27
C SER A 7 -21.74 -10.83 -3.94
N GLU A 8 -20.83 -11.79 -3.90
CA GLU A 8 -20.52 -12.59 -2.72
C GLU A 8 -19.32 -12.04 -1.95
N PHE A 9 -18.23 -11.66 -2.64
CA PHE A 9 -17.01 -11.21 -1.96
C PHE A 9 -17.07 -9.74 -1.52
N VAL A 10 -17.90 -8.89 -2.14
CA VAL A 10 -17.95 -7.47 -1.75
C VAL A 10 -18.57 -7.30 -0.37
N THR A 11 -19.51 -8.15 0.05
CA THR A 11 -19.99 -8.19 1.44
C THR A 11 -18.85 -8.53 2.40
N LYS A 12 -17.95 -9.46 2.03
CA LYS A 12 -16.76 -9.80 2.82
C LYS A 12 -15.79 -8.63 2.96
N MET A 13 -15.75 -7.70 2.00
CA MET A 13 -14.96 -6.47 2.14
C MET A 13 -15.48 -5.59 3.28
N VAL A 14 -16.80 -5.47 3.40
CA VAL A 14 -17.46 -4.72 4.48
C VAL A 14 -17.21 -5.40 5.83
N ASP A 15 -17.40 -6.72 5.91
CA ASP A 15 -17.16 -7.50 7.12
C ASP A 15 -15.68 -7.43 7.56
N ALA A 16 -14.75 -7.49 6.60
CA ALA A 16 -13.34 -7.31 6.86
C ALA A 16 -13.08 -5.91 7.44
N GLY A 17 -13.65 -4.86 6.85
CA GLY A 17 -13.56 -3.49 7.35
C GLY A 17 -14.02 -3.35 8.80
N GLU A 18 -15.18 -3.92 9.13
CA GLU A 18 -15.74 -3.96 10.48
C GLU A 18 -14.76 -4.65 11.46
N SER A 19 -14.23 -5.82 11.09
CA SER A 19 -13.28 -6.56 11.91
C SER A 19 -11.99 -5.78 12.21
N LYS A 20 -11.52 -4.93 11.29
CA LYS A 20 -10.33 -4.10 11.50
C LYS A 20 -10.58 -2.98 12.48
N ILE A 21 -11.76 -2.38 12.45
CA ILE A 21 -12.14 -1.27 13.32
C ILE A 21 -12.21 -1.72 14.79
N PHE A 22 -12.77 -2.91 15.04
CA PHE A 22 -12.93 -3.47 16.39
C PHE A 22 -11.70 -4.24 16.90
N MET A 23 -10.63 -4.33 16.12
CA MET A 23 -9.42 -5.01 16.54
C MET A 23 -8.74 -4.31 17.73
N SER A 24 -8.18 -5.13 18.64
CA SER A 24 -7.45 -4.64 19.80
C SER A 24 -6.24 -3.79 19.39
N THR A 25 -5.90 -2.76 20.17
CA THR A 25 -4.75 -1.88 19.88
C THR A 25 -3.46 -2.70 19.68
N ARG A 26 -3.22 -3.68 20.56
CA ARG A 26 -2.03 -4.54 20.52
C ARG A 26 -1.93 -5.28 19.20
N ASP A 27 -3.00 -5.97 18.81
CA ASP A 27 -2.98 -6.81 17.62
C ASP A 27 -2.92 -5.94 16.35
N THR A 28 -3.61 -4.78 16.32
CA THR A 28 -3.52 -3.82 15.22
C THR A 28 -2.08 -3.33 15.02
N VAL A 29 -1.42 -2.90 16.10
CA VAL A 29 -0.05 -2.36 16.00
C VAL A 29 0.96 -3.43 15.61
N ILE A 30 0.88 -4.65 16.18
CA ILE A 30 1.79 -5.75 15.84
C ILE A 30 1.61 -6.18 14.38
N ARG A 31 0.36 -6.36 13.93
CA ARG A 31 0.06 -6.73 12.53
C ARG A 31 0.49 -5.63 11.58
N ALA A 32 0.29 -4.37 11.93
CA ALA A 32 0.75 -3.25 11.12
C ALA A 32 2.27 -3.13 11.06
N TYR A 33 2.97 -3.35 12.18
CA TYR A 33 4.42 -3.38 12.21
C TYR A 33 4.99 -4.42 11.24
N MET A 34 4.48 -5.66 11.31
CA MET A 34 4.95 -6.73 10.43
C MET A 34 4.59 -6.48 8.96
N ALA A 35 3.43 -5.88 8.66
CA ALA A 35 3.09 -5.48 7.30
C ALA A 35 4.09 -4.47 6.72
N GLY A 36 4.40 -3.42 7.48
CA GLY A 36 5.37 -2.40 7.06
C GLY A 36 6.77 -2.98 6.84
N ALA A 37 7.23 -3.81 7.78
CA ALA A 37 8.54 -4.45 7.70
C ALA A 37 8.65 -5.41 6.49
N ILE A 38 7.67 -6.29 6.28
CA ILE A 38 7.70 -7.24 5.15
C ILE A 38 7.63 -6.52 3.80
N LEU A 39 6.81 -5.47 3.70
CA LEU A 39 6.72 -4.70 2.46
C LEU A 39 8.02 -3.93 2.19
N ALA A 40 8.66 -3.37 3.22
CA ALA A 40 9.96 -2.72 3.11
C ALA A 40 11.06 -3.71 2.67
N LEU A 41 11.08 -4.92 3.22
CA LEU A 41 11.98 -5.99 2.79
C LEU A 41 11.77 -6.35 1.32
N ALA A 42 10.52 -6.43 0.87
CA ALA A 42 10.20 -6.70 -0.53
C ALA A 42 10.63 -5.55 -1.46
N ALA A 43 10.52 -4.30 -1.01
CA ALA A 43 11.04 -3.14 -1.75
C ALA A 43 12.57 -3.21 -1.90
N TRP A 44 13.29 -3.47 -0.79
CA TRP A 44 14.74 -3.66 -0.82
C TRP A 44 15.14 -4.83 -1.73
N PHE A 45 14.45 -5.97 -1.64
CA PHE A 45 14.66 -7.13 -2.49
C PHE A 45 14.47 -6.81 -3.98
N ALA A 46 13.37 -6.15 -4.35
CA ALA A 46 13.09 -5.78 -5.73
C ALA A 46 14.11 -4.79 -6.30
N VAL A 47 14.55 -3.79 -5.51
CA VAL A 47 15.62 -2.87 -5.91
C VAL A 47 16.94 -3.61 -6.07
N THR A 48 17.27 -4.54 -5.17
CA THR A 48 18.47 -5.38 -5.27
C THR A 48 18.49 -6.17 -6.58
N ILE A 49 17.35 -6.77 -6.97
CA ILE A 49 17.21 -7.45 -8.25
C ILE A 49 17.46 -6.49 -9.41
N ASN A 50 16.86 -5.30 -9.38
CA ASN A 50 17.03 -4.32 -10.45
C ASN A 50 18.50 -3.90 -10.59
N VAL A 51 19.20 -3.66 -9.48
CA VAL A 51 20.62 -3.30 -9.47
C VAL A 51 21.50 -4.43 -9.99
N ASN A 52 21.23 -5.68 -9.59
CA ASN A 52 22.05 -6.83 -9.96
C ASN A 52 21.80 -7.30 -11.41
N THR A 53 20.59 -7.14 -11.93
CA THR A 53 20.20 -7.62 -13.27
C THR A 53 20.18 -6.52 -14.33
N GLY A 54 20.02 -5.26 -13.94
CA GLY A 54 19.74 -4.14 -14.84
C GLY A 54 18.36 -4.21 -15.50
N GLN A 55 17.45 -5.08 -15.02
CA GLN A 55 16.15 -5.33 -15.65
C GLN A 55 14.99 -5.02 -14.68
N PRO A 56 14.40 -3.81 -14.73
CA PRO A 56 13.32 -3.39 -13.82
C PRO A 56 12.10 -4.31 -13.79
N ILE A 57 11.82 -5.01 -14.90
CA ILE A 57 10.70 -5.94 -15.00
C ILE A 57 10.87 -7.15 -14.07
N ILE A 58 12.10 -7.60 -13.80
CA ILE A 58 12.35 -8.74 -12.91
C ILE A 58 12.06 -8.34 -11.47
N GLY A 59 12.51 -7.16 -11.04
CA GLY A 59 12.16 -6.63 -9.71
C GLY A 59 10.65 -6.44 -9.57
N ALA A 60 9.97 -5.92 -10.59
CA ALA A 60 8.52 -5.76 -10.57
C ALA A 60 7.76 -7.08 -10.56
N LEU A 61 8.26 -8.11 -11.25
CA LEU A 61 7.69 -9.45 -11.23
C LEU A 61 7.79 -10.07 -9.84
N LEU A 62 8.86 -9.80 -9.09
CA LEU A 62 9.16 -10.45 -7.81
C LEU A 62 8.76 -9.62 -6.57
N PHE A 63 8.56 -8.31 -6.71
CA PHE A 63 8.05 -7.44 -5.65
C PHE A 63 6.75 -7.92 -4.98
N PRO A 64 5.75 -8.48 -5.71
CA PRO A 64 4.50 -8.95 -5.12
C PRO A 64 4.65 -9.97 -3.99
N VAL A 65 5.78 -10.68 -3.90
CA VAL A 65 6.07 -11.63 -2.81
C VAL A 65 5.82 -11.00 -1.43
N GLY A 66 6.24 -9.76 -1.21
CA GLY A 66 6.02 -9.08 0.08
C GLY A 66 4.55 -8.89 0.40
N PHE A 67 3.78 -8.36 -0.56
CA PHE A 67 2.36 -8.10 -0.41
C PHE A 67 1.55 -9.39 -0.23
N VAL A 68 1.89 -10.44 -0.98
CA VAL A 68 1.26 -11.75 -0.86
C VAL A 68 1.51 -12.33 0.54
N MET A 69 2.76 -12.29 1.02
CA MET A 69 3.12 -12.84 2.32
C MET A 69 2.42 -12.09 3.46
N LEU A 70 2.45 -10.75 3.45
CA LEU A 70 1.79 -9.98 4.51
C LEU A 70 0.28 -10.24 4.51
N TYR A 71 -0.36 -10.36 3.34
CA TYR A 71 -1.80 -10.62 3.27
C TYR A 71 -2.15 -12.03 3.78
N LEU A 72 -1.43 -13.06 3.34
CA LEU A 72 -1.68 -14.45 3.74
C LEU A 72 -1.43 -14.69 5.23
N LEU A 73 -0.46 -13.98 5.82
CA LEU A 73 -0.19 -13.99 7.25
C LEU A 73 -1.17 -13.10 8.05
N GLY A 74 -2.07 -12.40 7.35
CA GLY A 74 -3.08 -11.55 7.97
C GLY A 74 -2.53 -10.25 8.53
N PHE A 75 -1.41 -9.74 8.06
CA PHE A 75 -0.91 -8.43 8.49
C PHE A 75 -1.67 -7.27 7.82
N ASP A 76 -1.69 -6.13 8.50
CA ASP A 76 -2.56 -5.00 8.15
C ASP A 76 -1.78 -3.84 7.56
N LEU A 77 -2.07 -3.54 6.29
CA LEU A 77 -1.45 -2.44 5.57
C LEU A 77 -2.42 -1.27 5.49
N LEU A 78 -1.89 -0.06 5.70
CA LEU A 78 -2.65 1.19 5.72
C LEU A 78 -3.50 1.36 4.44
N THR A 79 -2.88 1.13 3.29
CA THR A 79 -3.49 1.23 1.96
C THR A 79 -4.66 0.27 1.75
N GLY A 80 -4.61 -0.92 2.38
CA GLY A 80 -5.72 -1.87 2.39
C GLY A 80 -6.87 -1.43 3.31
N VAL A 81 -6.55 -0.99 4.54
CA VAL A 81 -7.59 -0.55 5.49
C VAL A 81 -8.26 0.76 5.08
N PHE A 82 -7.59 1.61 4.28
CA PHE A 82 -8.19 2.77 3.63
C PHE A 82 -9.37 2.43 2.73
N VAL A 83 -9.45 1.20 2.21
CA VAL A 83 -10.59 0.75 1.41
C VAL A 83 -11.60 0.00 2.27
N LEU A 84 -11.15 -0.92 3.12
CA LEU A 84 -12.06 -1.80 3.86
C LEU A 84 -12.84 -1.06 4.94
N SER A 85 -12.18 -0.26 5.79
CA SER A 85 -12.82 0.35 6.96
C SER A 85 -13.86 1.44 6.63
N PRO A 86 -13.69 2.29 5.59
CA PRO A 86 -14.77 3.20 5.18
C PRO A 86 -16.02 2.49 4.69
N LEU A 87 -15.89 1.33 4.04
CA LEU A 87 -17.06 0.59 3.56
C LEU A 87 -17.92 0.11 4.73
N ALA A 88 -17.32 -0.33 5.83
CA ALA A 88 -18.05 -0.68 7.06
C ALA A 88 -18.80 0.52 7.66
N LEU A 89 -18.18 1.71 7.61
CA LEU A 89 -18.81 2.96 8.05
C LEU A 89 -19.98 3.37 7.13
N LEU A 90 -19.78 3.31 5.82
CA LEU A 90 -20.81 3.66 4.81
C LEU A 90 -21.99 2.68 4.85
N ASP A 91 -21.72 1.41 5.13
CA ASP A 91 -22.75 0.38 5.32
C ASP A 91 -23.49 0.49 6.65
N LYS A 92 -23.08 1.43 7.52
CA LYS A 92 -23.65 1.68 8.85
C LYS A 92 -23.63 0.44 9.74
N ARG A 93 -22.51 -0.30 9.74
CA ARG A 93 -22.34 -1.46 10.61
C ARG A 93 -22.48 -1.08 12.09
N PRO A 94 -23.15 -1.91 12.92
CA PRO A 94 -23.40 -1.58 14.32
C PRO A 94 -22.11 -1.25 15.08
N GLY A 95 -22.09 -0.09 15.77
CA GLY A 95 -20.94 0.35 16.56
C GLY A 95 -19.75 0.89 15.75
N VAL A 96 -19.77 0.81 14.42
CA VAL A 96 -18.74 1.43 13.57
C VAL A 96 -18.96 2.94 13.55
N THR A 97 -17.91 3.68 13.93
CA THR A 97 -17.92 5.16 13.95
C THR A 97 -16.75 5.71 13.16
N LEU A 98 -16.85 6.98 12.72
CA LEU A 98 -15.73 7.67 12.08
C LEU A 98 -14.51 7.72 13.00
N GLY A 99 -14.70 7.90 14.31
CA GLY A 99 -13.62 7.84 15.30
C GLY A 99 -12.93 6.47 15.34
N GLY A 100 -13.69 5.39 15.21
CA GLY A 100 -13.15 4.03 15.10
C GLY A 100 -12.30 3.82 13.84
N VAL A 101 -12.76 4.33 12.69
CA VAL A 101 -12.01 4.30 11.43
C VAL A 101 -10.71 5.09 11.56
N LEU A 102 -10.76 6.33 12.04
CA LEU A 102 -9.59 7.18 12.21
C LEU A 102 -8.59 6.60 13.22
N ARG A 103 -9.07 5.99 14.32
CA ARG A 103 -8.22 5.26 15.27
C ARG A 103 -7.51 4.09 14.58
N ASN A 104 -8.24 3.28 13.82
CA ASN A 104 -7.63 2.15 13.10
C ASN A 104 -6.55 2.65 12.13
N TRP A 105 -6.83 3.67 11.34
CA TRP A 105 -5.85 4.27 10.42
C TRP A 105 -4.62 4.80 11.12
N GLY A 106 -4.79 5.54 12.21
CA GLY A 106 -3.66 6.08 12.98
C GLY A 106 -2.76 4.98 13.55
N LEU A 107 -3.36 3.94 14.15
CA LEU A 107 -2.60 2.81 14.69
C LEU A 107 -1.87 2.02 13.59
N VAL A 108 -2.52 1.78 12.45
CA VAL A 108 -1.92 1.07 11.33
C VAL A 108 -0.81 1.90 10.68
N PHE A 109 -0.99 3.21 10.51
CA PHE A 109 0.04 4.12 10.02
C PHE A 109 1.30 4.06 10.89
N VAL A 110 1.14 4.21 12.22
CA VAL A 110 2.26 4.18 13.16
C VAL A 110 2.97 2.82 13.14
N GLY A 111 2.21 1.72 13.12
CA GLY A 111 2.79 0.38 13.02
C GLY A 111 3.56 0.19 11.71
N ASN A 112 2.93 0.49 10.57
CA ASN A 112 3.57 0.38 9.25
C ASN A 112 4.86 1.22 9.18
N PHE A 113 4.82 2.48 9.65
CA PHE A 113 5.99 3.36 9.68
C PHE A 113 7.09 2.78 10.57
N ALA A 114 6.78 2.33 11.78
CA ALA A 114 7.77 1.74 12.68
C ALA A 114 8.42 0.49 12.09
N GLY A 115 7.64 -0.39 11.45
CA GLY A 115 8.17 -1.59 10.78
C GLY A 115 9.06 -1.24 9.59
N ALA A 116 8.62 -0.29 8.75
CA ALA A 116 9.39 0.19 7.60
C ALA A 116 10.70 0.88 8.03
N LEU A 117 10.66 1.68 9.09
CA LEU A 117 11.82 2.36 9.67
C LEU A 117 12.84 1.36 10.23
N THR A 118 12.40 0.31 10.92
CA THR A 118 13.30 -0.76 11.38
C THR A 118 14.04 -1.40 10.21
N VAL A 119 13.34 -1.70 9.12
CA VAL A 119 13.96 -2.30 7.93
C VAL A 119 14.86 -1.30 7.19
N ALA A 120 14.50 -0.02 7.16
CA ALA A 120 15.36 1.05 6.64
C ALA A 120 16.70 1.10 7.39
N PHE A 121 16.66 1.06 8.72
CA PHE A 121 17.87 1.00 9.55
C PHE A 121 18.69 -0.27 9.29
N MET A 122 18.04 -1.44 9.28
CA MET A 122 18.73 -2.71 9.02
C MET A 122 19.39 -2.74 7.63
N MET A 123 18.70 -2.21 6.61
CA MET A 123 19.23 -2.12 5.25
C MET A 123 20.42 -1.16 5.17
N ALA A 124 20.31 0.03 5.76
CA ALA A 124 21.40 1.00 5.81
C ALA A 124 22.61 0.41 6.55
N PHE A 125 22.40 -0.26 7.69
CA PHE A 125 23.45 -0.95 8.42
C PHE A 125 24.13 -2.05 7.59
N VAL A 126 23.37 -2.89 6.87
CA VAL A 126 23.94 -3.97 6.05
C VAL A 126 24.72 -3.41 4.85
N THR A 127 24.15 -2.45 4.11
CA THR A 127 24.74 -1.92 2.87
C THR A 127 25.99 -1.06 3.10
N THR A 128 26.22 -0.60 4.34
CA THR A 128 27.38 0.22 4.74
C THR A 128 28.37 -0.53 5.64
N PHE A 129 28.18 -1.85 5.83
CA PHE A 129 28.95 -2.66 6.78
C PHE A 129 28.96 -2.08 8.20
N GLY A 130 27.79 -1.67 8.70
CA GLY A 130 27.63 -1.05 10.01
C GLY A 130 28.09 0.40 10.05
N PHE A 131 27.87 1.15 8.97
CA PHE A 131 28.28 2.55 8.80
C PHE A 131 29.81 2.77 8.83
N THR A 132 30.61 1.73 8.59
CA THR A 132 32.08 1.84 8.55
C THR A 132 32.61 2.22 7.17
N GLN A 133 31.78 2.12 6.14
CA GLN A 133 32.13 2.46 4.76
C GLN A 133 30.93 3.06 4.02
N ASP A 134 31.19 3.65 2.86
CA ASP A 134 30.14 4.12 1.95
C ASP A 134 29.20 2.96 1.56
N PRO A 135 27.91 3.26 1.30
CA PRO A 135 26.94 2.25 0.91
C PRO A 135 27.33 1.55 -0.39
N ASP A 136 27.01 0.26 -0.48
CA ASP A 136 27.15 -0.51 -1.72
C ASP A 136 26.23 0.03 -2.83
N LYS A 137 26.28 -0.59 -4.03
CA LYS A 137 25.47 -0.18 -5.18
C LYS A 137 23.96 -0.17 -4.89
N VAL A 138 23.48 -1.09 -4.06
CA VAL A 138 22.06 -1.17 -3.69
C VAL A 138 21.71 -0.05 -2.72
N GLY A 139 22.52 0.15 -1.68
CA GLY A 139 22.37 1.25 -0.72
C GLY A 139 22.37 2.60 -1.42
N MET A 140 23.33 2.85 -2.32
CA MET A 140 23.38 4.07 -3.15
C MET A 140 22.12 4.26 -3.99
N THR A 141 21.63 3.19 -4.63
CA THR A 141 20.41 3.27 -5.44
C THR A 141 19.20 3.63 -4.58
N ILE A 142 19.01 2.96 -3.44
CA ILE A 142 17.89 3.24 -2.53
C ILE A 142 18.00 4.64 -1.95
N GLY A 143 19.20 5.04 -1.53
CA GLY A 143 19.47 6.36 -0.95
C GLY A 143 19.04 7.51 -1.86
N ASN A 144 19.26 7.35 -3.16
CA ASN A 144 18.96 8.39 -4.16
C ASN A 144 17.48 8.42 -4.61
N ILE A 145 16.69 7.37 -4.38
CA ILE A 145 15.28 7.34 -4.82
C ILE A 145 14.49 8.48 -4.17
N GLY A 146 14.73 8.76 -2.88
CA GLY A 146 13.99 9.80 -2.14
C GLY A 146 14.17 11.21 -2.70
N GLU A 147 15.35 11.56 -3.23
CA GLU A 147 15.60 12.87 -3.83
C GLU A 147 14.73 13.10 -5.07
N SER A 148 14.71 12.11 -5.99
CA SER A 148 13.89 12.19 -7.21
C SER A 148 12.39 12.30 -6.90
N ARG A 149 11.95 11.70 -5.79
CA ARG A 149 10.55 11.66 -5.35
C ARG A 149 10.15 12.79 -4.39
N THR A 150 11.04 13.77 -4.15
CA THR A 150 10.72 15.01 -3.42
C THR A 150 11.08 16.20 -4.26
N LEU A 151 12.38 16.47 -4.42
CA LEU A 151 12.90 17.63 -5.13
C LEU A 151 12.47 17.63 -6.60
N GLY A 152 12.33 16.45 -7.20
CA GLY A 152 11.78 16.28 -8.54
C GLY A 152 10.35 16.83 -8.68
N TYR A 153 9.46 16.54 -7.73
CA TYR A 153 8.10 17.11 -7.74
C TYR A 153 8.09 18.58 -7.34
N ALA A 154 8.91 18.97 -6.36
CA ALA A 154 9.01 20.35 -5.90
C ALA A 154 9.42 21.31 -7.02
N ALA A 155 10.32 20.88 -7.91
CA ALA A 155 10.73 21.64 -9.09
C ALA A 155 9.57 21.96 -10.05
N HIS A 156 8.48 21.18 -10.01
CA HIS A 156 7.27 21.40 -10.81
C HIS A 156 6.12 22.06 -10.03
N GLY A 157 6.33 22.46 -8.78
CA GLY A 157 5.35 23.16 -7.95
C GLY A 157 4.01 22.42 -7.84
N ALA A 158 2.91 23.13 -8.09
CA ALA A 158 1.55 22.57 -8.00
C ALA A 158 1.30 21.40 -8.96
N ALA A 159 1.87 21.42 -10.17
CA ALA A 159 1.75 20.32 -11.13
C ALA A 159 2.50 19.07 -10.65
N GLY A 160 3.63 19.25 -9.96
CA GLY A 160 4.35 18.17 -9.29
C GLY A 160 3.52 17.54 -8.16
N MET A 161 2.90 18.36 -7.31
CA MET A 161 1.98 17.88 -6.26
C MET A 161 0.78 17.11 -6.83
N ALA A 162 0.18 17.62 -7.92
CA ALA A 162 -0.92 16.93 -8.59
C ALA A 162 -0.48 15.58 -9.16
N THR A 163 0.72 15.52 -9.76
CA THR A 163 1.30 14.29 -10.30
C THR A 163 1.54 13.27 -9.21
N LEU A 164 2.13 13.68 -8.08
CA LEU A 164 2.33 12.84 -6.90
C LEU A 164 0.99 12.29 -6.36
N PHE A 165 -0.02 13.14 -6.21
CA PHE A 165 -1.35 12.75 -5.76
C PHE A 165 -1.99 11.71 -6.71
N ILE A 166 -1.95 11.95 -8.02
CA ILE A 166 -2.51 11.02 -9.03
C ILE A 166 -1.74 9.70 -9.04
N ARG A 167 -0.39 9.72 -8.94
CA ARG A 167 0.40 8.49 -8.78
C ARG A 167 0.02 7.74 -7.51
N GLY A 168 -0.30 8.45 -6.42
CA GLY A 168 -0.88 7.87 -5.21
C GLY A 168 -2.23 7.21 -5.47
N MET A 169 -3.12 7.86 -6.21
CA MET A 169 -4.42 7.27 -6.57
C MET A 169 -4.28 6.00 -7.40
N LEU A 170 -3.44 6.04 -8.44
CA LEU A 170 -3.17 4.91 -9.32
C LEU A 170 -2.52 3.75 -8.55
N CYS A 171 -1.60 4.06 -7.63
CA CYS A 171 -1.01 3.05 -6.75
C CYS A 171 -2.08 2.31 -5.97
N ASN A 172 -2.89 3.04 -5.19
CA ASN A 172 -3.78 2.36 -4.29
C ASN A 172 -4.97 1.73 -5.00
N TRP A 173 -5.37 2.20 -6.18
CA TRP A 173 -6.32 1.46 -7.02
C TRP A 173 -5.79 0.04 -7.30
N MET A 174 -4.52 -0.11 -7.68
CA MET A 174 -3.93 -1.43 -7.89
C MET A 174 -3.79 -2.21 -6.59
N VAL A 175 -3.29 -1.60 -5.52
CA VAL A 175 -3.11 -2.27 -4.22
C VAL A 175 -4.45 -2.77 -3.66
N SER A 176 -5.48 -1.93 -3.67
CA SER A 176 -6.82 -2.33 -3.22
C SER A 176 -7.45 -3.37 -4.13
N THR A 177 -7.20 -3.31 -5.44
CA THR A 177 -7.59 -4.38 -6.35
C THR A 177 -6.90 -5.70 -5.99
N GLY A 178 -5.64 -5.67 -5.52
CA GLY A 178 -4.96 -6.83 -4.97
C GLY A 178 -5.61 -7.36 -3.69
N VAL A 179 -5.92 -6.48 -2.72
CA VAL A 179 -6.63 -6.84 -1.46
C VAL A 179 -7.96 -7.52 -1.78
N VAL A 180 -8.76 -6.92 -2.66
CA VAL A 180 -10.06 -7.46 -3.07
C VAL A 180 -9.89 -8.73 -3.92
N GLY A 181 -8.89 -8.77 -4.80
CA GLY A 181 -8.55 -9.92 -5.63
C GLY A 181 -8.30 -11.18 -4.80
N ALA A 182 -7.65 -11.02 -3.64
CA ALA A 182 -7.44 -12.11 -2.70
C ALA A 182 -8.73 -12.63 -2.03
N MET A 183 -9.85 -11.92 -2.15
CA MET A 183 -11.17 -12.37 -1.70
C MET A 183 -11.96 -13.11 -2.79
N ILE A 184 -11.50 -13.06 -4.04
CA ILE A 184 -12.15 -13.74 -5.18
C ILE A 184 -11.96 -15.26 -5.11
N SER A 185 -10.82 -15.72 -4.58
CA SER A 185 -10.48 -17.14 -4.54
C SER A 185 -10.51 -17.71 -3.13
N THR A 186 -10.89 -18.99 -3.02
CA THR A 186 -10.83 -19.77 -1.79
C THR A 186 -9.54 -20.60 -1.66
N THR A 187 -8.72 -20.69 -2.72
CA THR A 187 -7.44 -21.41 -2.70
C THR A 187 -6.26 -20.45 -2.61
N VAL A 188 -5.19 -20.85 -1.89
CA VAL A 188 -4.01 -19.99 -1.72
C VAL A 188 -3.37 -19.62 -3.07
N PRO A 189 -3.12 -20.55 -4.02
CA PRO A 189 -2.55 -20.17 -5.32
C PRO A 189 -3.40 -19.18 -6.10
N GLY A 190 -4.74 -19.32 -6.06
CA GLY A 190 -5.65 -18.38 -6.71
C GLY A 190 -5.56 -16.98 -6.11
N LYS A 191 -5.47 -16.87 -4.78
CA LYS A 191 -5.24 -15.59 -4.09
C LYS A 191 -3.91 -14.97 -4.45
N VAL A 192 -2.85 -15.78 -4.51
CA VAL A 192 -1.49 -15.34 -4.89
C VAL A 192 -1.53 -14.68 -6.27
N ILE A 193 -2.07 -15.37 -7.29
CA ILE A 193 -2.14 -14.85 -8.66
C ILE A 193 -3.00 -13.59 -8.74
N ALA A 194 -4.14 -13.56 -8.07
CA ALA A 194 -5.04 -12.41 -8.07
C ALA A 194 -4.40 -11.16 -7.44
N MET A 195 -3.60 -11.32 -6.39
CA MET A 195 -2.79 -10.25 -5.81
C MET A 195 -1.61 -9.87 -6.71
N TRP A 196 -0.97 -10.85 -7.34
CA TRP A 196 0.27 -10.65 -8.11
C TRP A 196 0.09 -9.67 -9.27
N MET A 197 -0.99 -9.82 -10.03
CA MET A 197 -1.25 -9.04 -11.25
C MET A 197 -1.25 -7.52 -11.01
N PRO A 198 -2.10 -6.95 -10.13
CA PRO A 198 -2.12 -5.51 -9.93
C PRO A 198 -0.87 -5.00 -9.17
N ILE A 199 -0.29 -5.81 -8.28
CA ILE A 199 0.90 -5.40 -7.51
C ILE A 199 2.13 -5.26 -8.41
N LEU A 200 2.28 -6.14 -9.39
CA LEU A 200 3.30 -6.03 -10.43
C LEU A 200 3.14 -4.71 -11.21
N VAL A 201 1.91 -4.41 -11.65
CA VAL A 201 1.62 -3.22 -12.47
C VAL A 201 2.02 -1.95 -11.73
N PHE A 202 1.58 -1.76 -10.48
CA PHE A 202 1.89 -0.50 -9.79
C PHE A 202 3.40 -0.34 -9.56
N PHE A 203 4.10 -1.43 -9.24
CA PHE A 203 5.52 -1.37 -8.96
C PHE A 203 6.30 -1.07 -10.24
N TYR A 204 5.98 -1.75 -11.34
CA TYR A 204 6.61 -1.50 -12.64
C TYR A 204 6.38 -0.08 -13.15
N MET A 205 5.16 0.44 -12.96
CA MET A 205 4.79 1.82 -13.31
C MET A 205 5.33 2.85 -12.32
N VAL A 206 6.03 2.40 -11.27
CA VAL A 206 6.66 3.24 -10.25
C VAL A 206 5.64 4.16 -9.56
N PHE A 207 4.41 3.69 -9.33
CA PHE A 207 3.42 4.52 -8.63
C PHE A 207 3.83 4.79 -7.17
N GLU A 208 3.22 5.81 -6.56
CA GLU A 208 3.60 6.30 -5.22
C GLU A 208 2.80 5.57 -4.15
N HIS A 209 3.50 4.80 -3.31
CA HIS A 209 2.89 4.01 -2.24
C HIS A 209 3.38 4.53 -0.89
N SER A 210 2.48 5.09 -0.09
CA SER A 210 2.79 5.67 1.24
C SER A 210 3.65 4.75 2.09
N VAL A 211 3.24 3.50 2.32
CA VAL A 211 4.03 2.56 3.15
C VAL A 211 5.39 2.17 2.56
N VAL A 212 5.56 2.17 1.23
CA VAL A 212 6.90 1.96 0.64
C VAL A 212 7.76 3.22 0.83
N ASN A 213 7.15 4.39 0.75
CA ASN A 213 7.82 5.67 1.00
C ASN A 213 8.23 5.82 2.47
N MET A 214 7.47 5.26 3.42
CA MET A 214 7.88 5.11 4.83
C MET A 214 9.19 4.31 5.02
N PHE A 215 9.63 3.53 4.03
CA PHE A 215 10.93 2.87 4.01
C PHE A 215 11.97 3.68 3.21
N LEU A 216 11.62 4.09 1.99
CA LEU A 216 12.55 4.75 1.06
C LEU A 216 13.08 6.07 1.60
N PHE A 217 12.23 6.88 2.23
CA PHE A 217 12.63 8.20 2.72
C PHE A 217 13.54 8.13 3.95
N PRO A 218 13.22 7.36 5.01
CA PRO A 218 14.17 7.14 6.09
C PRO A 218 15.49 6.51 5.63
N SER A 219 15.44 5.58 4.68
CA SER A 219 16.64 5.00 4.07
C SER A 219 17.50 6.07 3.38
N GLY A 220 16.88 6.96 2.61
CA GLY A 220 17.54 8.11 1.98
C GLY A 220 18.25 9.00 3.00
N LEU A 221 17.55 9.39 4.07
CA LEU A 221 18.12 10.24 5.12
C LEU A 221 19.30 9.56 5.83
N MET A 222 19.21 8.27 6.13
CA MET A 222 20.30 7.50 6.74
C MET A 222 21.52 7.35 5.81
N LEU A 223 21.30 7.44 4.50
CA LEU A 223 22.32 7.31 3.45
C LEU A 223 22.65 8.65 2.78
N HIS A 224 22.50 9.76 3.52
CA HIS A 224 22.94 11.11 3.15
C HIS A 224 22.20 11.79 1.97
N ALA A 225 20.96 11.41 1.70
CA ALA A 225 20.12 12.12 0.73
C ALA A 225 19.87 13.58 1.13
N LYS A 226 19.79 14.47 0.15
CA LYS A 226 19.75 15.93 0.32
C LYS A 226 18.32 16.50 0.39
N PHE A 227 17.45 15.88 1.17
CA PHE A 227 16.12 16.41 1.48
C PHE A 227 15.90 16.41 3.00
N SER A 228 15.05 17.30 3.49
CA SER A 228 14.68 17.34 4.91
C SER A 228 13.48 16.44 5.21
N ILE A 229 13.24 16.15 6.50
CA ILE A 229 12.01 15.48 6.94
C ILE A 229 10.78 16.29 6.52
N LEU A 230 10.87 17.62 6.52
CA LEU A 230 9.77 18.48 6.09
C LEU A 230 9.50 18.34 4.58
N ASP A 231 10.56 18.23 3.77
CA ASP A 231 10.43 17.97 2.34
C ASP A 231 9.75 16.62 2.08
N TYR A 232 10.15 15.58 2.81
CA TYR A 232 9.49 14.27 2.76
C TYR A 232 7.98 14.38 3.07
N LEU A 233 7.61 15.05 4.16
CA LEU A 233 6.20 15.13 4.57
C LEU A 233 5.34 15.93 3.57
N ILE A 234 5.81 17.10 3.16
CA ILE A 234 5.06 18.02 2.29
C ILE A 234 5.06 17.56 0.84
N TRP A 235 6.24 17.19 0.32
CA TRP A 235 6.45 16.87 -1.10
C TRP A 235 6.42 15.38 -1.40
N ASN A 236 6.04 14.54 -0.43
CA ASN A 236 5.82 13.12 -0.70
C ASN A 236 4.72 12.46 0.15
N GLU A 237 4.92 12.31 1.47
CA GLU A 237 4.09 11.41 2.28
C GLU A 237 2.63 11.86 2.35
N ILE A 238 2.36 13.13 2.68
CA ILE A 238 0.98 13.62 2.84
C ILE A 238 0.21 13.52 1.52
N PRO A 239 0.70 14.04 0.38
CA PRO A 239 -0.04 13.92 -0.87
C PRO A 239 -0.19 12.46 -1.33
N THR A 240 0.81 11.61 -1.06
CA THR A 240 0.74 10.18 -1.40
C THR A 240 -0.31 9.45 -0.58
N VAL A 241 -0.37 9.68 0.74
CA VAL A 241 -1.38 9.09 1.64
C VAL A 241 -2.78 9.52 1.22
N LEU A 242 -2.98 10.81 0.93
CA LEU A 242 -4.28 11.32 0.46
C LEU A 242 -4.64 10.76 -0.92
N GLY A 243 -3.68 10.67 -1.84
CA GLY A 243 -3.86 10.04 -3.14
C GLY A 243 -4.23 8.57 -3.01
N ASN A 244 -3.50 7.82 -2.18
CA ASN A 244 -3.79 6.42 -1.89
C ASN A 244 -5.21 6.26 -1.33
N LEU A 245 -5.59 7.07 -0.34
CA LEU A 245 -6.95 7.06 0.21
C LEU A 245 -8.01 7.29 -0.87
N ALA A 246 -7.86 8.36 -1.66
CA ALA A 246 -8.80 8.73 -2.71
C ALA A 246 -8.91 7.65 -3.80
N GLY A 247 -7.78 7.12 -4.29
CA GLY A 247 -7.77 6.11 -5.36
C GLY A 247 -8.38 4.78 -4.92
N GLY A 248 -8.01 4.30 -3.73
CA GLY A 248 -8.53 3.04 -3.21
C GLY A 248 -10.04 3.09 -2.94
N ILE A 249 -10.52 4.16 -2.32
CA ILE A 249 -11.95 4.36 -2.06
C ILE A 249 -12.71 4.56 -3.37
N ALA A 250 -12.27 5.47 -4.24
CA ALA A 250 -13.04 5.84 -5.43
C ALA A 250 -13.09 4.71 -6.47
N PHE A 251 -11.95 4.09 -6.79
CA PHE A 251 -11.86 3.19 -7.95
C PHE A 251 -12.09 1.71 -7.61
N THR A 252 -11.83 1.29 -6.37
CA THR A 252 -12.10 -0.08 -5.92
C THR A 252 -13.27 -0.14 -4.95
N GLY A 253 -13.17 0.54 -3.81
CA GLY A 253 -14.14 0.40 -2.71
C GLY A 253 -15.56 0.77 -3.09
N LEU A 254 -15.78 2.05 -3.44
CA LEU A 254 -17.09 2.59 -3.80
C LEU A 254 -17.63 1.96 -5.07
N THR A 255 -16.79 1.76 -6.10
CA THR A 255 -17.19 1.09 -7.34
C THR A 255 -17.82 -0.25 -7.03
N LEU A 256 -17.12 -1.14 -6.33
CA LEU A 256 -17.61 -2.48 -6.02
C LEU A 256 -18.79 -2.45 -5.06
N TYR A 257 -18.73 -1.62 -4.01
CA TYR A 257 -19.80 -1.51 -3.02
C TYR A 257 -21.12 -1.05 -3.64
N THR A 258 -21.09 -0.03 -4.49
CA THR A 258 -22.29 0.52 -5.13
C THR A 258 -22.87 -0.41 -6.19
N THR A 259 -22.06 -1.22 -6.87
CA THR A 259 -22.53 -2.14 -7.91
C THR A 259 -22.91 -3.53 -7.40
N HIS A 260 -22.42 -3.96 -6.24
CA HIS A 260 -22.61 -5.33 -5.74
C HIS A 260 -23.22 -5.45 -4.34
N VAL A 261 -23.28 -4.38 -3.54
CA VAL A 261 -23.97 -4.36 -2.22
C VAL A 261 -25.15 -3.40 -2.23
N LYS A 262 -24.99 -2.19 -2.77
CA LYS A 262 -26.07 -1.20 -2.94
C LYS A 262 -26.62 -1.16 -4.36
N THR A 263 -26.65 -2.32 -5.03
CA THR A 263 -27.15 -2.46 -6.39
C THR A 263 -28.60 -1.96 -6.48
N LYS A 264 -28.88 -1.09 -7.46
CA LYS A 264 -30.25 -0.62 -7.72
C LYS A 264 -31.09 -1.69 -8.44
N PRO A 265 -32.43 -1.60 -8.38
CA PRO A 265 -33.30 -2.49 -9.15
C PRO A 265 -32.97 -2.49 -10.65
N SER A 266 -33.16 -3.63 -11.31
CA SER A 266 -33.03 -3.72 -12.77
C SER A 266 -34.07 -2.83 -13.47
N ARG A 267 -33.70 -2.26 -14.61
CA ARG A 267 -34.64 -1.50 -15.45
C ARG A 267 -35.77 -2.44 -15.90
N GLU A 268 -37.00 -1.93 -15.88
CA GLU A 268 -38.16 -2.65 -16.42
C GLU A 268 -37.92 -2.98 -17.90
N ARG A 269 -38.12 -4.24 -18.27
CA ARG A 269 -38.17 -4.63 -19.67
C ARG A 269 -39.54 -4.21 -20.19
N LEU A 270 -39.58 -3.32 -21.18
CA LEU A 270 -40.81 -3.09 -21.93
C LEU A 270 -41.27 -4.45 -22.47
N ALA A 271 -42.48 -4.87 -22.10
CA ALA A 271 -43.09 -6.05 -22.68
C ALA A 271 -43.19 -5.81 -24.20
N ALA A 272 -42.60 -6.73 -24.97
CA ALA A 272 -42.69 -6.72 -26.43
C ALA A 272 -44.10 -7.11 -26.88
#